data_AF-A0A7X3LH60-F1
#
_entry.id   AF-A0A7X3LH60-F1
#
_cell.length_a   1.000
_cell.length_b   1.000
_cell.length_c   1.000
_cell.angle_alpha   90.00
_cell.angle_beta   90.00
_cell.angle_gamma   90.00
#
_symmetry.space_group_name_H-M   'P 1'
#
loop_
_entity.id
_entity.type
_entity.pdbx_description
1 polymer ?
#
loop_
_entity_poly.entity_id
_entity_poly.type
_entity_poly.pdbx_seq_one_letter_code
_entity_poly.pdbx_strand_id
1 'polypeptide(L)'
;MTNQIIRDETSKELIIQGVAGSGNLHRIAFLLYRYKDTLTSSNVLILSPNKVFSDYISNVLPELGEKKIMEAGMEVLAAKELAGICRFQTFYEQVAELLEGQHTESAERIRYKARLELIQELDSFAEYAEMHFFEARDIVLENVFIAKEDMLKKYHSLEGTPVKPRLEKIASLICRQARSHDGESIPPAAAKKNQDGHQKYVQVPKRAQPV
;
A
#
# COMPACT_ATOMS: atom_id res chain seq x y z
N MET A 1 4.29 3.30 -37.36
CA MET A 1 4.18 3.86 -35.99
C MET A 1 4.29 2.79 -34.91
N THR A 2 3.51 1.70 -34.97
CA THR A 2 3.45 0.64 -33.92
C THR A 2 4.80 -0.02 -33.60
N ASN A 3 5.64 -0.31 -34.60
CA ASN A 3 6.90 -1.04 -34.39
C ASN A 3 7.98 -0.21 -33.66
N GLN A 4 7.99 1.11 -33.82
CA GLN A 4 8.94 2.00 -33.13
C GLN A 4 8.65 2.07 -31.63
N ILE A 5 7.36 2.16 -31.26
CA ILE A 5 6.90 2.18 -29.87
C ILE A 5 7.15 0.83 -29.18
N ILE A 6 7.01 -0.28 -29.91
CA ILE A 6 7.26 -1.63 -29.37
C ILE A 6 8.74 -1.84 -29.06
N ARG A 7 9.64 -1.24 -29.85
CA ARG A 7 11.11 -1.44 -29.76
C ARG A 7 11.86 -0.31 -29.06
N ASP A 8 11.18 0.68 -28.48
CA ASP A 8 11.85 1.74 -27.73
C ASP A 8 12.40 1.17 -26.40
N GLU A 9 13.72 0.99 -26.36
CA GLU A 9 14.50 0.49 -25.22
C GLU A 9 15.15 1.63 -24.42
N THR A 10 15.10 2.86 -24.92
CA THR A 10 15.80 4.01 -24.33
C THR A 10 14.97 4.69 -23.24
N SER A 11 13.65 4.65 -23.39
CA SER A 11 12.71 5.25 -22.46
C SER A 11 12.50 4.36 -21.23
N LYS A 12 12.90 4.83 -20.05
CA LYS A 12 12.59 4.19 -18.76
C LYS A 12 11.08 4.17 -18.48
N GLU A 13 10.39 5.24 -18.86
CA GLU A 13 8.95 5.42 -18.73
C GLU A 13 8.37 5.69 -20.11
N LEU A 14 7.32 4.97 -20.50
CA LEU A 14 6.68 5.15 -21.80
C LEU A 14 5.16 5.23 -21.63
N ILE A 15 4.59 6.32 -22.12
CA ILE A 15 3.14 6.51 -22.20
C ILE A 15 2.69 6.19 -23.62
N ILE A 16 1.76 5.25 -23.77
CA ILE A 16 1.18 4.89 -25.06
C ILE A 16 -0.28 5.33 -25.07
N GLN A 17 -0.60 6.30 -25.92
CA GLN A 17 -1.97 6.77 -26.14
C GLN A 17 -2.48 6.22 -27.47
N GLY A 18 -3.53 5.39 -27.45
CA GLY A 18 -4.08 4.78 -28.66
C GLY A 18 -5.32 3.93 -28.40
N VAL A 19 -5.94 3.45 -29.49
CA VAL A 19 -7.11 2.56 -29.43
C VAL A 19 -6.70 1.21 -28.82
N ALA A 20 -7.42 0.76 -27.79
CA ALA A 20 -7.07 -0.44 -27.03
C ALA A 20 -7.05 -1.69 -27.92
N GLY A 21 -5.99 -2.50 -27.83
CA GLY A 21 -6.04 -3.89 -28.32
C GLY A 21 -4.73 -4.57 -28.71
N SER A 22 -3.74 -3.87 -29.29
CA SER A 22 -2.56 -4.57 -29.86
C SER A 22 -1.19 -3.97 -29.57
N GLY A 23 -1.04 -2.64 -29.59
CA GLY A 23 0.27 -2.00 -29.41
C GLY A 23 0.88 -2.20 -28.02
N ASN A 24 0.07 -2.09 -26.97
CA ASN A 24 0.52 -2.22 -25.58
C ASN A 24 0.91 -3.67 -25.25
N LEU A 25 0.19 -4.64 -25.79
CA LEU A 25 0.43 -6.07 -25.56
C LEU A 25 1.71 -6.53 -26.24
N HIS A 26 1.89 -6.17 -27.51
CA HIS A 26 3.09 -6.56 -28.26
C HIS A 26 4.38 -6.01 -27.64
N ARG A 27 4.32 -4.86 -26.95
CA ARG A 27 5.48 -4.34 -26.19
C ARG A 27 5.83 -5.21 -24.99
N ILE A 28 4.85 -5.63 -24.18
CA ILE A 28 5.11 -6.51 -23.02
C ILE A 28 5.72 -7.83 -23.49
N ALA A 29 5.16 -8.44 -24.54
CA ALA A 29 5.69 -9.65 -25.15
C ALA A 29 7.12 -9.46 -25.69
N PHE A 30 7.38 -8.34 -26.36
CA PHE A 30 8.72 -8.00 -26.85
C PHE A 30 9.74 -7.85 -25.71
N LEU A 31 9.39 -7.13 -24.64
CA LEU A 31 10.29 -6.94 -23.50
C LEU A 31 10.60 -8.28 -22.80
N LEU A 32 9.60 -9.13 -22.57
CA LEU A 32 9.81 -10.45 -21.98
C LEU A 32 10.66 -11.35 -22.88
N TYR A 33 10.40 -11.38 -24.19
CA TYR A 33 11.23 -12.14 -25.13
C TYR A 33 12.68 -11.65 -25.18
N ARG A 34 12.86 -10.32 -25.25
CA ARG A 34 14.17 -9.68 -25.42
C ARG A 34 15.04 -9.75 -24.17
N TYR A 35 14.42 -9.65 -23.00
CA TYR A 35 15.08 -9.66 -21.69
C TYR A 35 14.86 -10.96 -20.92
N LYS A 36 14.46 -12.06 -21.57
CA LYS A 36 14.16 -13.37 -20.97
C LYS A 36 15.25 -13.91 -20.02
N ASP A 37 16.51 -13.53 -20.22
CA ASP A 37 17.64 -13.96 -19.40
C ASP A 37 17.77 -13.14 -18.09
N THR A 38 17.07 -12.01 -17.98
CA THR A 38 17.13 -11.05 -16.85
C THR A 38 15.77 -10.68 -16.26
N LEU A 39 14.71 -10.76 -17.04
CA LEU A 39 13.35 -10.38 -16.70
C LEU A 39 12.49 -11.63 -16.78
N THR A 40 11.98 -12.07 -15.64
CA THR A 40 11.02 -13.18 -15.58
C THR A 40 9.60 -12.65 -15.44
N SER A 41 8.60 -13.47 -15.74
CA SER A 41 7.19 -13.14 -15.53
C SER A 41 6.85 -12.74 -14.09
N SER A 42 7.65 -13.17 -13.10
CA SER A 42 7.49 -12.76 -11.69
C SER A 42 7.93 -11.32 -11.41
N ASN A 43 8.68 -10.70 -12.32
CA ASN A 43 9.12 -9.31 -12.24
C ASN A 43 8.15 -8.34 -12.92
N VAL A 44 7.06 -8.84 -13.51
CA VAL A 44 6.05 -8.04 -14.20
C VAL A 44 4.74 -8.06 -13.41
N LEU A 45 4.18 -6.88 -13.19
CA LEU A 45 2.85 -6.68 -12.63
C LEU A 45 1.98 -5.91 -13.64
N ILE A 46 0.82 -6.47 -13.97
CA ILE A 46 -0.18 -5.81 -14.78
C ILE A 46 -1.27 -5.25 -13.85
N LEU A 47 -1.43 -3.92 -13.88
CA LEU A 47 -2.54 -3.22 -13.24
C LEU A 47 -3.59 -2.89 -14.30
N SER A 48 -4.80 -3.43 -14.12
CA SER A 48 -5.89 -3.22 -15.06
C SER A 48 -7.21 -3.04 -14.30
N PRO A 49 -8.06 -2.08 -14.69
CA PRO A 49 -9.42 -1.98 -14.16
C PRO A 49 -10.34 -3.09 -14.72
N ASN A 50 -9.95 -3.80 -15.79
CA ASN A 50 -10.74 -4.83 -16.43
C ASN A 50 -10.00 -6.18 -16.46
N LYS A 51 -10.54 -7.16 -15.73
CA LYS A 51 -10.00 -8.53 -15.61
C LYS A 51 -9.92 -9.27 -16.95
N VAL A 52 -10.86 -9.03 -17.88
CA VAL A 52 -10.89 -9.69 -19.20
C VAL A 52 -9.67 -9.29 -20.03
N PHE A 53 -9.27 -8.02 -19.97
CA PHE A 53 -8.08 -7.54 -20.68
C PHE A 53 -6.82 -8.22 -20.15
N SER A 54 -6.70 -8.35 -18.84
CA SER A 54 -5.54 -8.95 -18.21
C SER A 54 -5.45 -10.47 -18.39
N ASP A 55 -6.59 -11.17 -18.38
CA ASP A 55 -6.63 -12.62 -18.65
C ASP A 55 -6.18 -12.91 -20.08
N TYR A 56 -6.53 -12.04 -21.04
CA TYR A 56 -6.00 -12.10 -22.40
C TYR A 56 -4.47 -11.94 -22.43
N ILE A 57 -3.89 -10.94 -21.74
CA ILE A 57 -2.43 -10.79 -21.65
C ILE A 57 -1.77 -12.02 -21.04
N SER A 58 -2.35 -12.52 -19.95
CA SER A 58 -1.82 -13.65 -19.20
C SER A 58 -1.86 -14.97 -19.97
N ASN A 59 -2.72 -15.09 -20.98
CA ASN A 59 -2.88 -16.27 -21.82
C ASN A 59 -2.14 -16.20 -23.15
N VAL A 60 -1.74 -15.01 -23.62
CA VAL A 60 -0.94 -14.83 -24.85
C VAL A 60 0.56 -14.97 -24.59
N LEU A 61 1.02 -14.66 -23.39
CA LEU A 61 2.43 -14.76 -22.98
C LEU A 61 2.95 -16.16 -22.58
N PRO A 62 2.13 -17.15 -22.15
CA PRO A 62 2.59 -18.51 -21.83
C PRO A 62 3.18 -19.27 -23.02
N GLU A 63 2.93 -18.85 -24.27
CA GLU A 63 3.56 -19.44 -25.46
C GLU A 63 5.10 -19.30 -25.45
N LEU A 64 5.65 -18.47 -24.55
CA LEU A 64 7.09 -18.31 -24.30
C LEU A 64 7.66 -19.29 -23.25
N GLY A 65 6.84 -20.17 -22.66
CA GLY A 65 7.27 -21.16 -21.67
C GLY A 65 7.44 -20.62 -20.24
N GLU A 66 6.98 -19.39 -19.96
CA GLU A 66 7.07 -18.75 -18.65
C GLU A 66 5.81 -18.91 -17.78
N LYS A 67 5.96 -18.75 -16.45
CA LYS A 67 4.84 -18.74 -15.49
C LYS A 67 3.86 -17.59 -15.78
N LYS A 68 2.59 -17.72 -15.39
CA LYS A 68 1.56 -16.66 -15.52
C LYS A 68 2.04 -15.37 -14.84
N ILE A 69 1.93 -14.24 -15.55
CA ILE A 69 2.27 -12.90 -15.02
C ILE A 69 1.30 -12.52 -13.90
N MET A 70 1.79 -11.79 -12.90
CA MET A 70 0.95 -11.30 -11.82
C MET A 70 0.03 -10.19 -12.32
N GLU A 71 -1.26 -10.35 -12.03
CA GLU A 71 -2.29 -9.37 -12.32
C GLU A 71 -2.95 -8.93 -11.01
N ALA A 72 -3.18 -7.61 -10.88
CA ALA A 72 -4.04 -7.09 -9.83
C ALA A 72 -4.90 -5.92 -10.33
N GLY A 73 -6.17 -5.90 -9.94
CA GLY A 73 -7.01 -4.71 -10.03
C GLY A 73 -6.75 -3.78 -8.84
N MET A 74 -7.04 -2.49 -8.98
CA MET A 74 -6.84 -1.50 -7.91
C MET A 74 -7.64 -1.86 -6.65
N GLU A 75 -8.87 -2.36 -6.80
CA GLU A 75 -9.69 -2.80 -5.67
C GLU A 75 -9.12 -4.02 -4.95
N VAL A 76 -8.48 -4.94 -5.68
CA VAL A 76 -7.83 -6.13 -5.08
C VAL A 76 -6.63 -5.69 -4.24
N LEU A 77 -5.83 -4.74 -4.75
CA LEU A 77 -4.72 -4.17 -3.99
C LEU A 77 -5.23 -3.41 -2.76
N ALA A 78 -6.24 -2.55 -2.92
CA ALA A 78 -6.84 -1.82 -1.81
C ALA A 78 -7.38 -2.77 -0.74
N ALA A 79 -8.11 -3.82 -1.13
CA ALA A 79 -8.64 -4.80 -0.19
C ALA A 79 -7.54 -5.54 0.58
N LYS A 80 -6.41 -5.85 -0.07
CA LYS A 80 -5.27 -6.50 0.58
C LYS A 80 -4.55 -5.56 1.55
N GLU A 81 -4.22 -4.35 1.11
CA GLU A 81 -3.39 -3.42 1.89
C GLU A 81 -4.19 -2.71 3.00
N LEU A 82 -5.49 -2.52 2.81
CA LEU A 82 -6.39 -1.92 3.80
C LEU A 82 -7.13 -2.96 4.66
N ALA A 83 -6.87 -4.25 4.45
CA ALA A 83 -7.46 -5.32 5.24
C ALA A 83 -7.22 -5.10 6.74
N GLY A 84 -8.30 -5.05 7.51
CA GLY A 84 -8.23 -4.85 8.96
C GLY A 84 -7.92 -3.41 9.41
N ILE A 85 -7.65 -2.48 8.48
CA ILE A 85 -7.36 -1.07 8.78
C ILE A 85 -8.63 -0.24 8.60
N CYS A 86 -9.21 -0.27 7.40
CA CYS A 86 -10.42 0.48 7.09
C CYS A 86 -11.22 -0.17 5.96
N ARG A 87 -12.51 0.19 5.88
CA ARG A 87 -13.31 -0.09 4.69
C ARG A 87 -13.04 0.99 3.65
N PHE A 88 -13.01 0.59 2.39
CA PHE A 88 -12.95 1.51 1.26
C PHE A 88 -14.20 1.33 0.40
N GLN A 89 -14.53 2.37 -0.35
CA GLN A 89 -15.62 2.36 -1.32
C GLN A 89 -15.10 1.79 -2.65
N THR A 90 -15.81 0.84 -3.23
CA THR A 90 -15.53 0.29 -4.57
C THR A 90 -15.92 1.28 -5.66
N PHE A 91 -15.39 1.10 -6.87
CA PHE A 91 -15.75 1.92 -8.02
C PHE A 91 -17.25 1.80 -8.33
N TYR A 92 -17.81 0.60 -8.23
CA TYR A 92 -19.24 0.38 -8.44
C TYR A 92 -20.09 1.16 -7.45
N GLU A 93 -19.79 1.07 -6.15
CA GLU A 93 -20.51 1.82 -5.11
C GLU A 93 -20.39 3.32 -5.30
N GLN A 94 -19.21 3.81 -5.69
CA GLN A 94 -18.98 5.22 -5.98
C GLN A 94 -19.84 5.70 -7.16
N VAL A 95 -19.92 4.90 -8.24
CA VAL A 95 -20.74 5.24 -9.41
C VAL A 95 -22.23 5.18 -9.07
N ALA A 96 -22.67 4.15 -8.33
CA ALA A 96 -24.06 4.03 -7.88
C ALA A 96 -24.49 5.25 -7.04
N GLU A 97 -23.67 5.65 -6.06
CA GLU A 97 -23.92 6.85 -5.23
C GLU A 97 -24.04 8.13 -6.07
N LEU A 98 -23.21 8.28 -7.11
CA LEU A 98 -23.27 9.44 -8.00
C LEU A 98 -24.53 9.45 -8.89
N LEU A 99 -25.01 8.28 -9.31
CA LEU A 99 -26.17 8.14 -10.20
C LEU A 99 -27.52 8.26 -9.46
N GLU A 100 -27.58 7.83 -8.20
CA GLU A 100 -28.81 7.90 -7.38
C GLU A 100 -29.21 9.34 -7.00
N GLY A 101 -28.26 10.29 -7.05
CA GLY A 101 -28.53 11.72 -7.21
C GLY A 101 -28.66 12.55 -5.92
N GLN A 102 -28.13 13.79 -6.03
CA GLN A 102 -28.15 14.95 -5.11
C GLN A 102 -27.00 15.14 -4.09
N HIS A 103 -25.93 14.35 -4.13
CA HIS A 103 -24.75 14.61 -3.27
C HIS A 103 -23.65 15.37 -4.02
N THR A 104 -23.82 16.69 -4.20
CA THR A 104 -22.75 17.56 -4.74
C THR A 104 -21.46 17.43 -3.93
N GLU A 105 -21.58 17.25 -2.61
CA GLU A 105 -20.47 17.00 -1.68
C GLU A 105 -19.64 15.77 -2.04
N SER A 106 -20.27 14.66 -2.45
CA SER A 106 -19.55 13.44 -2.82
C SER A 106 -18.77 13.63 -4.12
N ALA A 107 -19.36 14.28 -5.12
CA ALA A 107 -18.68 14.63 -6.36
C ALA A 107 -17.51 15.60 -6.14
N GLU A 108 -17.68 16.60 -5.26
CA GLU A 108 -16.61 17.52 -4.87
C GLU A 108 -15.49 16.82 -4.11
N ARG A 109 -15.83 15.93 -3.17
CA ARG A 109 -14.86 15.10 -2.44
C ARG A 109 -14.05 14.23 -3.39
N ILE A 110 -14.68 13.61 -4.39
CA ILE A 110 -13.99 12.81 -5.41
C ILE A 110 -13.04 13.68 -6.22
N ARG A 111 -13.50 14.85 -6.71
CA ARG A 111 -12.66 15.79 -7.47
C ARG A 111 -11.48 16.29 -6.66
N TYR A 112 -11.71 16.63 -5.40
CA TYR A 112 -10.65 17.04 -4.47
C TYR A 112 -9.65 15.92 -4.24
N LYS A 113 -10.11 14.68 -3.99
CA LYS A 113 -9.22 13.52 -3.79
C LYS A 113 -8.43 13.11 -5.06
N ALA A 114 -8.84 13.58 -6.23
CA ALA A 114 -8.15 13.32 -7.50
C ALA A 114 -7.08 14.38 -7.84
N ARG A 115 -6.93 15.42 -7.02
CA ARG A 115 -5.94 16.49 -7.20
C ARG A 115 -4.54 16.02 -6.78
N LEU A 116 -3.52 16.47 -7.51
CA LEU A 116 -2.13 16.17 -7.15
C LEU A 116 -1.72 16.89 -5.85
N GLU A 117 -2.33 18.04 -5.57
CA GLU A 117 -2.13 18.82 -4.35
C GLU A 117 -2.48 18.01 -3.10
N LEU A 118 -3.43 17.06 -3.18
CA LEU A 118 -3.77 16.18 -2.06
C LEU A 118 -2.56 15.37 -1.60
N ILE A 119 -1.66 14.97 -2.51
CA ILE A 119 -0.47 14.19 -2.15
C ILE A 119 0.42 15.02 -1.22
N GLN A 120 0.62 16.30 -1.54
CA GLN A 120 1.41 17.22 -0.71
C GLN A 120 0.75 17.46 0.65
N GLU A 121 -0.58 17.57 0.67
CA GLU A 121 -1.35 17.67 1.92
C GLU A 121 -1.25 16.39 2.77
N LEU A 122 -1.24 15.21 2.14
CA LEU A 122 -1.05 13.92 2.81
C LEU A 122 0.37 13.76 3.36
N ASP A 123 1.39 14.20 2.62
CA ASP A 123 2.79 14.19 3.09
C ASP A 123 2.94 15.10 4.31
N SER A 124 2.42 16.33 4.22
CA SER A 124 2.41 17.29 5.34
C SER A 124 1.63 16.74 6.54
N PHE A 125 0.51 16.07 6.29
CA PHE A 125 -0.27 15.41 7.34
C PHE A 125 0.50 14.24 7.98
N ALA A 126 1.24 13.45 7.20
CA ALA A 126 2.05 12.36 7.72
C ALA A 126 3.16 12.86 8.63
N GLU A 127 3.85 13.94 8.25
CA GLU A 127 4.84 14.62 9.09
C GLU A 127 4.22 15.18 10.38
N TYR A 128 3.07 15.84 10.26
CA TYR A 128 2.33 16.36 11.42
C TYR A 128 1.91 15.22 12.36
N ALA A 129 1.34 14.14 11.83
CA ALA A 129 0.90 12.98 12.60
C ALA A 129 2.07 12.30 13.31
N GLU A 130 3.25 12.22 12.68
CA GLU A 130 4.45 11.67 13.30
C GLU A 130 4.84 12.40 14.58
N MET A 131 4.72 13.74 14.58
CA MET A 131 5.08 14.59 15.71
C MET A 131 4.00 14.65 16.80
N HIS A 132 2.72 14.55 16.42
CA HIS A 132 1.61 14.88 17.33
C HIS A 132 0.77 13.67 17.77
N PHE A 133 0.75 12.57 17.03
CA PHE A 133 -0.16 11.45 17.31
C PHE A 133 0.48 10.30 18.09
N PHE A 134 1.81 10.26 18.20
CA PHE A 134 2.45 9.25 19.03
C PHE A 134 2.34 9.62 20.51
N GLU A 135 1.45 8.91 21.22
CA GLU A 135 1.34 8.99 22.66
C GLU A 135 2.04 7.79 23.31
N ALA A 136 3.17 8.04 23.97
CA ALA A 136 3.80 7.01 24.77
C ALA A 136 3.00 6.72 26.04
N ARG A 137 3.02 5.44 26.42
CA ARG A 137 2.45 4.94 27.68
C ARG A 137 3.47 4.07 28.37
N ASP A 138 3.32 3.93 29.68
CA ASP A 138 4.11 2.99 30.44
C ASP A 138 3.79 1.57 29.96
N ILE A 139 4.82 0.80 29.68
CA ILE A 139 4.70 -0.59 29.24
C ILE A 139 5.20 -1.46 30.38
N VAL A 140 4.30 -2.26 30.93
CA VAL A 140 4.60 -3.33 31.88
C VAL A 140 4.47 -4.65 31.14
N LEU A 141 5.59 -5.29 30.84
CA LEU A 141 5.66 -6.69 30.44
C LEU A 141 6.19 -7.48 31.64
N GLU A 142 5.84 -8.76 31.74
CA GLU A 142 6.03 -9.61 32.93
C GLU A 142 7.29 -9.29 33.75
N ASN A 143 8.45 -9.16 33.10
CA ASN A 143 9.73 -8.84 33.76
C ASN A 143 10.42 -7.57 33.23
N VAL A 144 9.72 -6.72 32.46
CA VAL A 144 10.27 -5.46 31.91
C VAL A 144 9.30 -4.31 32.11
N PHE A 145 9.77 -3.29 32.82
CA PHE A 145 9.11 -1.99 32.91
C PHE A 145 9.81 -0.99 31.98
N ILE A 146 9.04 -0.33 31.13
CA ILE A 146 9.50 0.78 30.31
C ILE A 146 8.60 1.98 30.62
N ALA A 147 9.21 3.01 31.19
CA ALA A 147 8.55 4.28 31.42
C ALA A 147 8.25 4.96 30.08
N LYS A 148 7.12 5.67 30.00
CA LYS A 148 6.70 6.45 28.83
C LYS A 148 7.78 7.44 28.38
N GLU A 149 8.57 8.00 29.30
CA GLU A 149 9.66 8.93 28.97
C GLU A 149 10.77 8.25 28.15
N ASP A 150 11.12 7.01 28.50
CA ASP A 150 12.13 6.24 27.78
C ASP A 150 11.61 5.75 26.43
N MET A 151 10.31 5.45 26.35
CA MET A 151 9.63 5.15 25.10
C MET A 151 9.65 6.35 24.15
N LEU A 152 9.36 7.56 24.65
CA LEU A 152 9.43 8.80 23.88
C LEU A 152 10.86 9.06 23.39
N LYS A 153 11.86 8.98 24.27
CA LYS A 153 13.27 9.16 23.87
C LYS A 153 13.67 8.20 22.75
N LYS A 154 13.31 6.91 22.86
CA LYS A 154 13.57 5.91 21.81
C LYS A 154 12.82 6.25 20.52
N TYR A 155 11.58 6.69 20.60
CA TYR A 155 10.80 7.11 19.43
C TYR A 155 11.43 8.29 18.70
N HIS A 156 11.79 9.36 19.42
CA HIS A 156 12.47 10.54 18.85
C HIS A 156 13.87 10.22 18.32
N SER A 157 14.60 9.27 18.93
CA SER A 157 15.92 8.86 18.40
C SER A 157 15.88 8.19 17.02
N LEU A 158 14.68 7.81 16.54
CA LEU A 158 14.45 7.18 15.24
C LEU A 158 13.72 8.10 14.26
N GLU A 159 13.74 9.41 14.51
CA GLU A 159 13.24 10.46 13.60
C GLU A 159 13.81 10.30 12.19
N GLY A 160 12.97 10.55 11.17
CA GLY A 160 13.31 10.34 9.75
C GLY A 160 13.03 8.94 9.20
N THR A 161 12.58 7.99 10.02
CA THR A 161 12.03 6.69 9.55
C THR A 161 10.51 6.70 9.62
N PRO A 162 9.74 6.18 8.64
CA PRO A 162 8.29 6.13 8.73
C PRO A 162 7.78 5.49 10.04
N VAL A 163 6.63 5.98 10.55
CA VAL A 163 6.07 5.61 11.86
C VAL A 163 5.95 4.10 12.06
N LYS A 164 5.42 3.36 11.07
CA LYS A 164 5.19 1.91 11.20
C LYS A 164 6.51 1.12 11.41
N PRO A 165 7.53 1.21 10.54
CA PRO A 165 8.84 0.60 10.77
C PRO A 165 9.49 1.03 12.09
N ARG A 166 9.32 2.29 12.50
CA ARG A 166 9.82 2.81 13.77
C ARG A 166 9.19 2.06 14.95
N LEU A 167 7.86 1.94 14.97
CA LEU A 167 7.13 1.20 16.00
C LEU A 167 7.52 -0.29 16.03
N GLU A 168 7.67 -0.92 14.88
CA GLU A 168 8.14 -2.32 14.77
C GLU A 168 9.55 -2.48 15.35
N LYS A 169 10.46 -1.55 15.05
CA LYS A 169 11.83 -1.54 15.59
C LYS A 169 11.82 -1.37 17.09
N ILE A 170 11.04 -0.42 17.63
CA ILE A 170 10.91 -0.22 19.08
C ILE A 170 10.35 -1.48 19.73
N ALA A 171 9.27 -2.06 19.19
CA ALA A 171 8.68 -3.30 19.70
C ALA A 171 9.71 -4.45 19.71
N SER A 172 10.50 -4.61 18.64
CA SER A 172 11.54 -5.65 18.57
C SER A 172 12.63 -5.46 19.64
N LEU A 173 13.02 -4.21 19.93
CA LEU A 173 14.01 -3.89 20.97
C LEU A 173 13.46 -4.21 22.35
N ILE A 174 12.19 -3.88 22.61
CA ILE A 174 11.49 -4.18 23.86
C ILE A 174 11.42 -5.70 24.06
N CYS A 175 10.98 -6.45 23.05
CA CYS A 175 10.93 -7.91 23.11
C CYS A 175 12.32 -8.53 23.34
N ARG A 176 13.38 -7.97 22.75
CA ARG A 176 14.76 -8.44 22.96
C ARG A 176 15.25 -8.18 24.39
N GLN A 177 14.93 -7.01 24.96
CA GLN A 177 15.27 -6.69 26.35
C GLN A 177 14.56 -7.62 27.33
N ALA A 178 13.30 -7.97 27.08
CA ALA A 178 12.56 -8.95 27.88
C ALA A 178 13.17 -10.36 27.81
N ARG A 179 13.62 -10.81 26.62
CA ARG A 179 14.26 -12.13 26.44
C ARG A 179 15.61 -12.26 27.16
N SER A 180 16.34 -11.18 27.36
CA SER A 180 17.67 -11.21 27.99
C SER A 180 17.61 -11.51 29.49
N HIS A 181 16.44 -11.36 30.13
CA HIS A 181 16.29 -11.57 31.56
C HIS A 181 15.87 -13.01 31.93
N ASP A 182 15.20 -13.75 31.03
CA ASP A 182 14.57 -15.05 31.39
C ASP A 182 14.99 -16.28 30.57
N GLY A 183 15.84 -16.18 29.55
CA GLY A 183 16.39 -17.37 28.88
C GLY A 183 15.39 -18.30 28.14
N GLU A 184 14.07 -18.09 28.23
CA GLU A 184 13.05 -18.86 27.51
C GLU A 184 12.26 -18.02 26.51
N SER A 185 12.02 -18.62 25.34
CA SER A 185 11.46 -17.97 24.16
C SER A 185 9.94 -17.86 24.24
N ILE A 186 9.38 -16.64 24.19
CA ILE A 186 7.97 -16.45 23.84
C ILE A 186 7.78 -16.89 22.38
N PRO A 187 6.96 -17.92 22.08
CA PRO A 187 6.76 -18.37 20.72
C PRO A 187 6.04 -17.29 19.89
N PRO A 188 6.37 -17.16 18.59
CA PRO A 188 5.88 -16.10 17.70
C PRO A 188 4.35 -16.05 17.50
N ALA A 189 3.61 -16.99 18.09
CA ALA A 189 2.14 -17.00 18.11
C ALA A 189 1.53 -15.95 19.05
N ALA A 190 2.21 -15.56 20.14
CA ALA A 190 1.68 -14.55 21.08
C ALA A 190 1.79 -13.11 20.54
N ALA A 191 2.75 -12.84 19.64
CA ALA A 191 2.89 -11.56 18.97
C ALA A 191 1.76 -11.27 17.96
N LYS A 192 1.08 -12.31 17.46
CA LYS A 192 -0.09 -12.16 16.57
C LYS A 192 -1.35 -11.67 17.27
N LYS A 193 -1.45 -11.78 18.60
CA LYS A 193 -2.62 -11.28 19.35
C LYS A 193 -2.68 -9.74 19.47
N ASN A 194 -1.59 -9.04 19.14
CA ASN A 194 -1.57 -7.57 19.08
C ASN A 194 -1.83 -6.99 17.68
N GLN A 195 -1.99 -7.83 16.64
CA GLN A 195 -2.50 -7.34 15.35
C GLN A 195 -3.98 -6.92 15.43
N ASP A 196 -4.78 -7.57 16.28
CA ASP A 196 -6.16 -7.17 16.56
C ASP A 196 -6.26 -5.83 17.33
N GLY A 197 -5.16 -5.38 17.93
CA GLY A 197 -5.07 -4.08 18.59
C GLY A 197 -5.03 -2.90 17.61
N HIS A 198 -4.50 -3.09 16.40
CA HIS A 198 -4.46 -2.04 15.38
C HIS A 198 -5.86 -1.63 14.88
N GLN A 199 -6.84 -2.53 15.01
CA GLN A 199 -8.21 -2.29 14.58
C GLN A 199 -9.01 -1.40 15.55
N LYS A 200 -8.49 -1.14 16.76
CA LYS A 200 -9.09 -0.19 17.72
C LYS A 200 -8.60 1.25 17.58
N TYR A 201 -7.49 1.50 16.88
CA TYR A 201 -6.86 2.83 16.83
C TYR A 201 -7.04 3.58 15.51
N VAL A 202 -7.77 3.01 14.54
CA VAL A 202 -8.31 3.76 13.39
C VAL A 202 -9.76 4.15 13.68
N GLN A 203 -10.00 4.85 14.80
CA GLN A 203 -11.19 5.68 14.91
C GLN A 203 -10.85 7.04 14.30
N VAL A 204 -11.26 7.19 13.03
CA VAL A 204 -11.33 8.48 12.35
C VAL A 204 -11.96 9.51 13.30
N PRO A 205 -11.36 10.68 13.55
CA PRO A 205 -11.99 11.70 14.37
C PRO A 205 -13.35 12.06 13.76
N LYS A 206 -14.41 11.90 14.56
CA LYS A 206 -15.76 12.33 14.20
C LYS A 206 -15.72 13.81 13.83
N ARG A 207 -16.18 14.13 12.62
CA ARG A 207 -16.64 15.44 12.10
C ARG A 207 -16.22 16.64 12.96
N ALA A 208 -15.20 17.37 12.50
CA ALA A 208 -15.15 18.80 12.78
C ALA A 208 -16.35 19.44 12.05
N GLN A 209 -17.28 20.02 12.81
CA GLN A 209 -18.32 20.88 12.24
C GLN A 209 -17.66 22.19 11.77
N PRO A 210 -18.01 22.72 10.59
CA PRO A 210 -17.48 24.00 10.15
C PRO A 210 -18.13 25.13 10.96
N VAL A 211 -17.29 26.09 11.36
CA VAL A 211 -17.71 27.44 11.79
C VAL A 211 -17.99 28.26 10.54
#